data_AF-A0A7K1SQ80-F1
#
_entry.id   AF-A0A7K1SQ80-F1
#
_cell.length_a   1.000
_cell.length_b   1.000
_cell.length_c   1.000
_cell.angle_alpha   90.00
_cell.angle_beta   90.00
_cell.angle_gamma   90.00
#
_symmetry.space_group_name_H-M   'P 1'
#
loop_
_entity.id
_entity.type
_entity.pdbx_description
1 polymer ?
#
loop_
_entity_poly.entity_id
_entity_poly.type
_entity_poly.pdbx_seq_one_letter_code
_entity_poly.pdbx_strand_id
1 'polypeptide(L)'
;MLTPAQLTAIDNHLRSHLNKLKWLHQDEFIAEITDHYIDAISERMSQGDSFDAALISIYNSFGQSPGLKQLELTYWKFSAREFRKKIVIYMLNFLSFPLVFITVPSIVLFLMVRIKFAGLFLSPFIVTRFTLFEILLYSQSLLGILAWLFKKRPTYFGPFQPWAQKIAVPLGKTYNWLLFIFCMELFSSPILLGKAAPYSTTLLYIISLLGYFSYRRAIKAYRFTA
;
A
#
# COMPACT_ATOMS: atom_id res chain seq x y z
N MET A 1 26.19 -10.69 26.72
CA MET A 1 24.93 -11.15 26.07
C MET A 1 23.85 -11.13 27.13
N LEU A 2 22.73 -10.45 26.87
CA LEU A 2 21.63 -10.35 27.84
C LEU A 2 20.84 -11.66 27.92
N THR A 3 20.31 -11.98 29.10
CA THR A 3 19.45 -13.14 29.29
C THR A 3 18.04 -12.88 28.75
N PRO A 4 17.27 -13.92 28.40
CA PRO A 4 15.87 -13.74 27.99
C PRO A 4 15.01 -13.00 29.01
N ALA A 5 15.30 -13.17 30.31
CA ALA A 5 14.64 -12.43 31.39
C ALA A 5 14.96 -10.93 31.35
N GLN A 6 16.22 -10.56 31.09
CA GLN A 6 16.64 -9.17 30.95
C GLN A 6 16.02 -8.51 29.70
N LEU A 7 15.96 -9.23 28.58
CA LEU A 7 15.28 -8.74 27.36
C LEU A 7 13.79 -8.47 27.62
N THR A 8 13.12 -9.39 28.32
CA THR A 8 11.72 -9.22 28.72
C THR A 8 11.53 -8.05 29.68
N ALA A 9 12.47 -7.83 30.60
CA ALA A 9 12.46 -6.70 31.51
C ALA A 9 12.61 -5.36 30.77
N ILE A 10 13.47 -5.29 29.75
CA ILE A 10 13.64 -4.10 28.90
C ILE A 10 12.34 -3.79 28.14
N ASP A 11 11.76 -4.76 27.46
CA ASP A 11 10.51 -4.57 26.69
C ASP A 11 9.35 -4.13 27.60
N ASN A 12 9.19 -4.78 28.76
CA ASN A 12 8.17 -4.40 29.75
C ASN A 12 8.41 -3.00 30.31
N HIS A 13 9.66 -2.63 30.57
CA HIS A 13 10.01 -1.28 31.03
C HIS A 13 9.62 -0.23 29.98
N LEU A 14 10.04 -0.42 28.73
CA LEU A 14 9.72 0.49 27.63
C LEU A 14 8.20 0.59 27.40
N ARG A 15 7.49 -0.54 27.32
CA ARG A 15 6.02 -0.56 27.15
C ARG A 15 5.30 0.10 28.32
N SER A 16 5.71 -0.13 29.56
CA SER A 16 5.11 0.50 30.74
C SER A 16 5.23 2.03 30.69
N HIS A 17 6.40 2.55 30.30
CA HIS A 17 6.63 3.99 30.19
C HIS A 17 5.93 4.61 28.96
N LEU A 18 5.93 3.92 27.83
CA LEU A 18 5.29 4.39 26.58
C LEU A 18 3.76 4.30 26.63
N ASN A 19 3.18 3.26 27.24
CA ASN A 19 1.73 3.11 27.37
C ASN A 19 1.09 4.22 28.20
N LYS A 20 1.81 4.74 29.21
CA LYS A 20 1.37 5.89 30.01
C LYS A 20 1.19 7.15 29.16
N LEU A 21 1.94 7.27 28.07
CA LEU A 21 1.82 8.41 27.18
C LEU A 21 0.55 8.34 26.33
N LYS A 22 -0.14 7.18 26.21
CA LYS A 22 -1.26 6.92 25.28
C LYS A 22 -0.91 7.23 23.82
N TRP A 23 0.37 7.13 23.44
CA TRP A 23 0.81 7.47 22.09
C TRP A 23 0.81 6.22 21.21
N LEU A 24 0.50 6.44 19.93
CA LEU A 24 0.14 5.39 18.98
C LEU A 24 1.26 4.35 18.87
N HIS A 25 0.91 3.13 19.25
CA HIS A 25 1.77 1.97 19.29
C HIS A 25 2.28 1.63 17.89
N GLN A 26 3.48 2.08 17.54
CA GLN A 26 4.23 1.45 16.46
C GLN A 26 5.22 0.48 17.06
N ASP A 27 4.92 -0.81 16.90
CA ASP A 27 5.82 -1.90 17.27
C ASP A 27 7.21 -1.73 16.63
N GLU A 28 7.29 -1.06 15.47
CA GLU A 28 8.56 -0.73 14.80
C GLU A 28 9.42 0.25 15.60
N PHE A 29 8.83 1.29 16.21
CA PHE A 29 9.58 2.22 17.05
C PHE A 29 10.03 1.55 18.36
N ILE A 30 9.15 0.72 18.95
CA ILE A 30 9.50 -0.05 20.15
C ILE A 30 10.63 -1.03 19.83
N ALA A 31 10.62 -1.70 18.69
CA ALA A 31 11.69 -2.60 18.28
C ALA A 31 13.02 -1.84 18.12
N GLU A 32 13.04 -0.76 17.35
CA GLU A 32 14.24 0.05 17.11
C GLU A 32 14.84 0.58 18.43
N ILE A 33 14.00 1.13 19.31
CA ILE A 33 14.50 1.68 20.58
C ILE A 33 14.93 0.56 21.55
N THR A 34 14.30 -0.61 21.48
CA THR A 34 14.70 -1.78 22.26
C THR A 34 16.10 -2.23 21.85
N ASP A 35 16.42 -2.27 20.56
CA ASP A 35 17.75 -2.62 20.06
C ASP A 35 18.81 -1.63 20.58
N HIS A 36 18.54 -0.33 20.52
CA HIS A 36 19.44 0.68 21.10
C HIS A 36 19.60 0.55 22.62
N TYR A 37 18.54 0.21 23.35
CA TYR A 37 18.63 -0.04 24.79
C TYR A 37 19.47 -1.28 25.09
N ILE A 38 19.30 -2.36 24.31
CA ILE A 38 20.07 -3.60 24.47
C ILE A 38 21.56 -3.33 24.28
N ASP A 39 21.93 -2.58 23.24
CA ASP A 39 23.33 -2.23 22.98
C ASP A 39 23.92 -1.39 24.11
N ALA A 40 23.22 -0.33 24.53
CA ALA A 40 23.72 0.58 25.56
C ALA A 40 23.80 -0.07 26.96
N ILE A 41 22.82 -0.91 27.32
CA ILE A 41 22.84 -1.67 28.58
C ILE A 41 23.95 -2.72 28.54
N SER A 42 24.14 -3.39 27.41
CA SER A 42 25.22 -4.37 27.26
C SER A 42 26.60 -3.74 27.42
N GLU A 43 26.79 -2.53 26.88
CA GLU A 43 28.01 -1.74 27.05
C GLU A 43 28.26 -1.39 28.52
N ARG A 44 27.25 -0.88 29.23
CA ARG A 44 27.35 -0.56 30.67
C ARG A 44 27.64 -1.78 31.54
N MET A 45 26.97 -2.89 31.26
CA MET A 45 27.24 -4.15 31.96
C MET A 45 28.67 -4.66 31.70
N SER A 46 29.21 -4.43 30.50
CA SER A 46 30.61 -4.77 30.20
C SER A 46 31.63 -3.93 30.99
N GLN A 47 31.21 -2.75 31.46
CA GLN A 47 31.99 -1.86 32.33
C GLN A 47 31.84 -2.20 33.82
N GLY A 48 31.03 -3.21 34.16
CA GLY A 48 30.82 -3.67 35.54
C GLY A 48 29.57 -3.13 36.22
N ASP A 49 28.74 -2.34 35.53
CA ASP A 49 27.46 -1.90 36.09
C ASP A 49 26.49 -3.08 36.25
N SER A 50 25.68 -3.07 37.32
CA SER A 50 24.57 -4.00 37.46
C SER A 50 23.49 -3.70 36.41
N PHE A 51 22.70 -4.70 36.03
CA PHE A 51 21.64 -4.53 35.04
C PHE A 51 20.65 -3.42 35.43
N ASP A 52 20.23 -3.36 36.69
CA ASP A 52 19.28 -2.34 37.17
C ASP A 52 19.89 -0.93 37.13
N ALA A 53 21.16 -0.80 37.52
CA ALA A 53 21.88 0.48 37.44
C ALA A 53 22.05 0.94 35.99
N ALA A 54 22.42 0.01 35.10
CA ALA A 54 22.54 0.26 33.67
C ALA A 54 21.18 0.68 33.08
N LEU A 55 20.10 -0.04 33.37
CA LEU A 55 18.75 0.25 32.86
C LEU A 55 18.29 1.66 33.26
N ILE A 56 18.46 2.05 34.52
CA ILE A 56 18.08 3.39 35.01
C ILE A 56 18.97 4.47 34.40
N SER A 57 20.28 4.24 34.33
CA SER A 57 21.25 5.16 33.76
C SER A 57 20.97 5.44 32.29
N ILE A 58 20.69 4.39 31.51
CA ILE A 58 20.30 4.50 30.11
C ILE A 58 18.94 5.23 30.00
N TYR A 59 17.92 4.84 30.77
CA TYR A 59 16.62 5.54 30.75
C TYR A 59 16.75 7.05 31.01
N ASN A 60 17.62 7.45 31.94
CA ASN A 60 17.90 8.87 32.20
C ASN A 60 18.66 9.53 31.04
N SER A 61 19.62 8.83 30.44
CA SER A 61 20.39 9.32 29.29
C SER A 61 19.53 9.57 28.06
N PHE A 62 18.47 8.77 27.88
CA PHE A 62 17.45 8.94 26.85
C PHE A 62 16.44 10.08 27.17
N GLY A 63 16.64 10.82 28.26
CA GLY A 63 15.79 11.95 28.65
C GLY A 63 14.45 11.53 29.25
N GLN A 64 14.36 10.32 29.81
CA GLN A 64 13.15 9.76 30.42
C GLN A 64 11.94 9.80 29.46
N SER A 65 10.71 9.89 29.98
CA SER A 65 9.50 9.98 29.14
C SER A 65 9.51 11.14 28.12
N PRO A 66 9.96 12.38 28.46
CA PRO A 66 10.02 13.48 27.49
C PRO A 66 10.99 13.21 26.33
N GLY A 67 12.17 12.65 26.62
CA GLY A 67 13.17 12.34 25.61
C GLY A 67 12.74 11.18 24.70
N LEU A 68 12.13 10.13 25.26
CA LEU A 68 11.50 9.05 24.48
C LEU A 68 10.44 9.59 23.52
N LYS A 69 9.61 10.54 23.97
CA LYS A 69 8.62 11.22 23.13
C LYS A 69 9.25 12.05 22.02
N GLN A 70 10.35 12.75 22.30
CA GLN A 70 11.07 13.52 21.28
C GLN A 70 11.70 12.61 20.22
N LEU A 71 12.24 11.46 20.63
CA LEU A 71 12.77 10.44 19.72
C LEU A 71 11.68 9.86 18.84
N GLU A 72 10.51 9.53 19.40
CA GLU A 72 9.36 9.07 18.62
C GLU A 72 8.94 10.11 17.57
N LEU A 73 8.82 11.39 17.96
CA LEU A 73 8.50 12.47 17.01
C LEU A 73 9.54 12.59 15.89
N THR A 74 10.82 12.37 16.23
CA THR A 74 11.92 12.42 15.26
C THR A 74 11.86 11.22 14.31
N TYR A 75 11.61 10.02 14.84
CA TYR A 75 11.35 8.81 14.07
C TYR A 75 10.20 9.03 13.09
N TRP A 76 9.08 9.59 13.53
CA TRP A 76 7.95 9.92 12.64
C TRP A 76 8.32 10.88 11.53
N LYS A 77 9.06 11.96 11.84
CA LYS A 77 9.53 12.92 10.83
C LYS A 77 10.42 12.23 9.79
N PHE A 78 11.32 11.34 10.24
CA PHE A 78 12.21 10.60 9.36
C PHE A 78 11.45 9.59 8.49
N SER A 79 10.60 8.76 9.10
CA SER A 79 9.75 7.78 8.42
C SER A 79 8.81 8.43 7.41
N ALA A 80 8.22 9.59 7.73
CA ALA A 80 7.41 10.36 6.79
C ALA A 80 8.24 10.96 5.63
N ARG A 81 9.49 11.33 5.86
CA ARG A 81 10.41 11.79 4.81
C ARG A 81 10.79 10.64 3.88
N GLU A 82 11.17 9.50 4.41
CA GLU A 82 11.50 8.31 3.63
C GLU A 82 10.29 7.79 2.85
N PHE A 83 9.09 7.86 3.43
CA PHE A 83 7.85 7.54 2.72
C PHE A 83 7.62 8.48 1.53
N ARG A 84 7.79 9.79 1.71
CA ARG A 84 7.68 10.78 0.63
C ARG A 84 8.69 10.51 -0.48
N LYS A 85 9.95 10.24 -0.15
CA LYS A 85 10.97 9.87 -1.14
C LYS A 85 10.54 8.65 -1.96
N LYS A 86 10.04 7.60 -1.29
CA LYS A 86 9.55 6.38 -1.98
C LYS A 86 8.38 6.68 -2.90
N ILE A 87 7.40 7.49 -2.47
CA ILE A 87 6.29 7.92 -3.33
C ILE A 87 6.80 8.66 -4.56
N VAL A 88 7.71 9.62 -4.38
CA VAL A 88 8.29 10.39 -5.49
C VAL A 88 9.01 9.45 -6.46
N ILE A 89 9.82 8.51 -5.96
CA ILE A 89 10.49 7.52 -6.81
C ILE A 89 9.46 6.68 -7.58
N TYR A 90 8.39 6.22 -6.93
CA TYR A 90 7.33 5.48 -7.62
C TYR A 90 6.63 6.32 -8.70
N MET A 91 6.32 7.58 -8.41
CA MET A 91 5.71 8.50 -9.38
C MET A 91 6.65 8.77 -10.56
N LEU A 92 7.93 8.99 -10.30
CA LEU A 92 8.93 9.18 -11.36
C LEU A 92 9.15 7.90 -12.16
N ASN A 93 9.04 6.72 -11.55
CA ASN A 93 9.09 5.45 -12.27
C ASN A 93 7.92 5.28 -13.24
N PHE A 94 6.73 5.84 -12.97
CA PHE A 94 5.63 5.88 -13.95
C PHE A 94 5.94 6.75 -15.18
N LEU A 95 6.84 7.72 -15.02
CA LEU A 95 7.34 8.59 -16.09
C LEU A 95 8.63 8.05 -16.73
N SER A 96 9.16 6.92 -16.25
CA SER A 96 10.38 6.33 -16.80
C SER A 96 10.14 5.62 -18.14
N PHE A 97 11.17 5.60 -18.98
CA PHE A 97 11.17 4.81 -20.21
C PHE A 97 11.25 3.30 -19.89
N PRO A 98 10.50 2.41 -20.56
CA PRO A 98 9.59 2.64 -21.70
C PRO A 98 8.14 2.94 -21.30
N LEU A 99 7.82 2.96 -20.00
CA LEU A 99 6.44 3.05 -19.50
C LEU A 99 5.73 4.32 -19.96
N VAL A 100 6.45 5.44 -20.11
CA VAL A 100 5.85 6.71 -20.56
C VAL A 100 5.20 6.61 -21.94
N PHE A 101 5.72 5.76 -22.83
CA PHE A 101 5.17 5.51 -24.17
C PHE A 101 3.89 4.67 -24.15
N ILE A 102 3.60 4.03 -23.03
CA ILE A 102 2.33 3.31 -22.82
C ILE A 102 1.36 4.22 -22.07
N THR A 103 1.80 4.84 -20.98
CA THR A 103 0.93 5.62 -20.09
C THR A 103 0.39 6.87 -20.75
N VAL A 104 1.22 7.66 -21.45
CA VAL A 104 0.79 8.92 -22.07
C VAL A 104 -0.23 8.66 -23.19
N PRO A 105 0.01 7.75 -24.16
CA PRO A 105 -1.00 7.45 -25.17
C PRO A 105 -2.28 6.85 -24.59
N SER A 106 -2.22 6.04 -23.53
CA SER A 106 -3.42 5.53 -22.86
C SER A 106 -4.25 6.66 -22.23
N ILE A 107 -3.61 7.63 -21.57
CA ILE A 107 -4.30 8.80 -20.99
C ILE A 107 -4.89 9.68 -22.11
N VAL A 108 -4.14 9.94 -23.18
CA VAL A 108 -4.61 10.73 -24.32
C VAL A 108 -5.79 10.03 -25.01
N LEU A 109 -5.69 8.73 -25.28
CA LEU A 109 -6.77 7.94 -25.85
C LEU A 109 -8.02 7.98 -24.96
N PHE A 110 -7.85 7.84 -23.65
CA PHE A 110 -8.93 7.93 -22.68
C PHE A 110 -9.63 9.31 -22.73
N LEU A 111 -8.85 10.40 -22.73
CA LEU A 111 -9.41 11.76 -22.84
C LEU A 111 -10.08 11.99 -24.21
N MET A 112 -9.51 11.50 -25.30
CA MET A 112 -10.10 11.62 -26.64
C MET A 112 -11.42 10.84 -26.75
N VAL A 113 -11.49 9.63 -26.18
CA VAL A 113 -12.75 8.86 -26.09
C VAL A 113 -13.78 9.66 -25.32
N ARG A 114 -13.42 10.22 -24.16
CA ARG A 114 -14.32 11.01 -23.33
C ARG A 114 -14.86 12.26 -24.05
N ILE A 115 -13.99 13.00 -24.72
CA ILE A 115 -14.37 14.22 -25.45
C ILE A 115 -15.26 13.89 -26.66
N LYS A 116 -14.91 12.87 -27.46
CA LYS A 116 -15.72 12.48 -28.63
C LYS A 116 -17.06 11.87 -28.22
N PHE A 117 -17.11 11.10 -27.14
CA PHE A 117 -18.37 10.55 -26.60
C PHE A 117 -19.28 11.61 -25.98
N ALA A 118 -18.73 12.70 -25.44
CA ALA A 118 -19.53 13.81 -24.94
C ALA A 118 -20.15 14.66 -26.06
N GLY A 119 -19.49 14.75 -27.22
CA GLY A 119 -19.95 15.54 -28.38
C GLY A 119 -20.84 14.78 -29.38
N LEU A 120 -20.65 13.46 -29.52
CA LEU A 120 -21.60 12.62 -30.26
C LEU A 120 -22.78 12.32 -29.33
N PHE A 121 -24.00 12.71 -29.72
CA PHE A 121 -25.29 12.44 -29.09
C PHE A 121 -25.51 11.00 -28.61
N LEU A 122 -24.80 10.60 -27.57
CA LEU A 122 -25.08 9.38 -26.84
C LEU A 122 -26.15 9.74 -25.84
N SER A 123 -27.24 8.98 -25.86
CA SER A 123 -28.32 9.18 -24.91
C SER A 123 -27.72 9.23 -23.50
N PRO A 124 -28.28 10.04 -22.57
CA PRO A 124 -27.80 10.16 -21.20
C PRO A 124 -27.54 8.80 -20.54
N PHE A 125 -28.26 7.77 -20.98
CA PHE A 125 -28.10 6.38 -20.58
C PHE A 125 -26.70 5.78 -20.88
N ILE A 126 -26.14 6.02 -22.07
CA ILE A 126 -24.83 5.47 -22.46
C ILE A 126 -23.71 6.21 -21.71
N VAL A 127 -23.80 7.54 -21.57
CA VAL A 127 -22.86 8.33 -20.77
C VAL A 127 -22.86 7.87 -19.31
N THR A 128 -24.04 7.58 -18.75
CA THR A 128 -24.18 7.09 -17.37
C THR A 128 -23.54 5.70 -17.21
N ARG A 129 -23.75 4.79 -18.16
CA ARG A 129 -23.12 3.44 -18.14
C ARG A 129 -21.60 3.51 -18.27
N PHE A 130 -21.07 4.36 -19.13
CA PHE A 130 -19.62 4.58 -19.23
C PHE A 130 -19.03 5.18 -17.96
N THR A 131 -19.72 6.16 -17.36
CA THR A 131 -19.28 6.77 -16.09
C THR A 131 -19.28 5.73 -14.96
N LEU A 132 -20.31 4.88 -14.88
CA LEU A 132 -20.36 3.77 -13.92
C LEU A 132 -19.22 2.77 -14.14
N PHE A 133 -18.91 2.44 -15.39
CA PHE A 133 -17.79 1.58 -15.73
C PHE A 133 -16.44 2.17 -15.33
N GLU A 134 -16.24 3.48 -15.54
CA GLU A 134 -15.05 4.18 -15.08
C GLU A 134 -14.94 4.15 -13.56
N ILE A 135 -16.02 4.43 -12.84
CA ILE A 135 -16.05 4.35 -11.36
C ILE A 135 -15.69 2.93 -10.90
N LEU A 136 -16.17 1.89 -11.59
CA LEU A 136 -15.84 0.49 -11.31
C LEU A 136 -14.35 0.17 -11.57
N LEU A 137 -13.76 0.68 -12.65
CA LEU A 137 -12.34 0.51 -12.98
C LEU A 137 -11.41 1.25 -12.01
N TYR A 138 -11.76 2.49 -11.65
CA TYR A 138 -10.99 3.28 -10.68
C TYR A 138 -11.10 2.68 -9.28
N SER A 139 -12.28 2.21 -8.87
CA SER A 139 -12.44 1.54 -7.58
C SER A 139 -11.67 0.22 -7.53
N GLN A 140 -11.57 -0.52 -8.64
CA GLN A 140 -10.75 -1.72 -8.73
C GLN A 140 -9.25 -1.41 -8.60
N SER A 141 -8.77 -0.38 -9.31
CA SER A 141 -7.37 0.05 -9.23
C SER A 141 -7.02 0.50 -7.81
N LEU A 142 -7.93 1.24 -7.17
CA LEU A 142 -7.81 1.65 -5.77
C LEU A 142 -7.80 0.43 -4.82
N LEU A 143 -8.70 -0.54 -4.99
CA LEU A 143 -8.73 -1.76 -4.19
C LEU A 143 -7.45 -2.60 -4.37
N GLY A 144 -6.89 -2.66 -5.57
CA GLY A 144 -5.61 -3.31 -5.85
C GLY A 144 -4.44 -2.63 -5.16
N ILE A 145 -4.40 -1.30 -5.19
CA ILE A 145 -3.39 -0.50 -4.47
C ILE A 145 -3.53 -0.68 -2.96
N LEU A 146 -4.76 -0.63 -2.44
CA LEU A 146 -5.05 -0.85 -1.02
C LEU A 146 -4.61 -2.26 -0.61
N ALA A 147 -4.98 -3.30 -1.34
CA ALA A 147 -4.57 -4.68 -1.05
C ALA A 147 -3.04 -4.85 -1.06
N TRP A 148 -2.36 -4.18 -2.00
CA TRP A 148 -0.90 -4.14 -2.02
C TRP A 148 -0.32 -3.42 -0.79
N LEU A 149 -0.88 -2.27 -0.41
CA LEU A 149 -0.49 -1.52 0.79
C LEU A 149 -0.69 -2.34 2.07
N PHE A 150 -1.86 -2.98 2.23
CA PHE A 150 -2.18 -3.89 3.34
C PHE A 150 -1.18 -5.04 3.45
N LYS A 151 -0.70 -5.56 2.32
CA LYS A 151 0.25 -6.69 2.29
C LYS A 151 1.70 -6.28 2.56
N LYS A 152 2.13 -5.13 2.06
CA LYS A 152 3.51 -4.61 2.21
C LYS A 152 3.76 -3.93 3.55
N ARG A 153 2.71 -3.49 4.26
CA ARG A 153 2.81 -2.76 5.52
C ARG A 153 1.83 -3.31 6.56
N PRO A 154 2.05 -4.54 7.06
CA PRO A 154 1.15 -5.18 8.01
C PRO A 154 1.00 -4.36 9.31
N THR A 155 2.07 -3.70 9.74
CA THR A 155 2.16 -2.87 10.95
C THR A 155 1.26 -1.64 10.93
N TYR A 156 0.97 -1.06 9.76
CA TYR A 156 0.13 0.15 9.65
C TYR A 156 -1.37 -0.11 9.76
N PHE A 157 -1.82 -1.35 9.57
CA PHE A 157 -3.25 -1.69 9.48
C PHE A 157 -3.75 -2.56 10.65
N GLY A 158 -2.87 -2.94 11.58
CA GLY A 158 -3.19 -3.58 12.85
C GLY A 158 -4.28 -4.67 12.74
N PRO A 159 -5.39 -4.58 13.51
CA PRO A 159 -6.41 -5.63 13.58
C PRO A 159 -7.21 -5.83 12.27
N PHE A 160 -7.11 -4.92 11.30
CA PHE A 160 -7.86 -5.00 10.04
C PHE A 160 -7.18 -5.87 8.98
N GLN A 161 -5.94 -6.31 9.20
CA GLN A 161 -5.17 -7.11 8.24
C GLN A 161 -5.87 -8.44 7.83
N PRO A 162 -6.41 -9.26 8.76
CA PRO A 162 -7.05 -10.53 8.40
C PRO A 162 -8.34 -10.31 7.61
N TRP A 163 -9.07 -9.25 7.96
CA TRP A 163 -10.31 -8.84 7.28
C TRP A 163 -10.00 -8.36 5.86
N ALA A 164 -9.01 -7.48 5.70
CA ALA A 164 -8.59 -6.95 4.40
C ALA A 164 -8.12 -8.05 3.44
N GLN A 165 -7.34 -9.03 3.91
CA GLN A 165 -6.92 -10.16 3.06
C GLN A 165 -8.07 -11.11 2.71
N LYS A 166 -8.98 -11.40 3.66
CA LYS A 166 -10.15 -12.25 3.43
C LYS A 166 -11.18 -11.62 2.49
N ILE A 167 -11.23 -10.29 2.40
CA ILE A 167 -12.29 -9.58 1.66
C ILE A 167 -11.78 -8.95 0.38
N ALA A 168 -10.64 -8.24 0.39
CA ALA A 168 -10.14 -7.52 -0.78
C ALA A 168 -9.72 -8.47 -1.92
N VAL A 169 -9.14 -9.63 -1.59
CA VAL A 169 -8.69 -10.62 -2.59
C VAL A 169 -9.87 -11.30 -3.30
N PRO A 170 -10.90 -11.84 -2.62
CA PRO A 170 -12.06 -12.37 -3.30
C PRO A 170 -12.92 -11.27 -3.95
N LEU A 171 -13.11 -10.09 -3.34
CA LEU A 171 -13.80 -8.97 -3.99
C LEU A 171 -13.14 -8.61 -5.31
N GLY A 172 -11.80 -8.51 -5.36
CA GLY A 172 -11.09 -8.26 -6.61
C GLY A 172 -11.32 -9.32 -7.69
N LYS A 173 -11.57 -10.59 -7.31
CA LYS A 173 -11.93 -11.66 -8.26
C LYS A 173 -13.38 -11.57 -8.72
N THR A 174 -14.33 -11.34 -7.81
CA THR A 174 -15.76 -11.19 -8.14
C THR A 174 -16.00 -9.95 -8.99
N TYR A 175 -15.28 -8.86 -8.72
CA TYR A 175 -15.35 -7.62 -9.49
C TYR A 175 -14.82 -7.76 -10.92
N ASN A 176 -13.70 -8.49 -11.12
CA ASN A 176 -13.20 -8.81 -12.47
C ASN A 176 -14.24 -9.57 -13.30
N TRP A 177 -15.00 -10.46 -12.65
CA TRP A 177 -16.09 -11.20 -13.28
C TRP A 177 -17.27 -10.29 -13.65
N LEU A 178 -17.65 -9.36 -12.76
CA LEU A 178 -18.70 -8.37 -13.05
C LEU A 178 -18.28 -7.38 -14.16
N LEU A 179 -17.01 -6.97 -14.18
CA LEU A 179 -16.45 -6.13 -15.24
C LEU A 179 -16.48 -6.87 -16.59
N PHE A 180 -16.15 -8.17 -16.59
CA PHE A 180 -16.25 -9.01 -17.77
C PHE A 180 -17.70 -9.13 -18.27
N ILE A 181 -18.66 -9.40 -17.37
CA ILE A 181 -20.10 -9.47 -17.72
C ILE A 181 -20.59 -8.13 -18.26
N PHE A 182 -20.24 -7.02 -17.62
CA PHE A 182 -20.60 -5.68 -18.06
C PHE A 182 -20.00 -5.34 -19.44
N CYS A 183 -18.74 -5.71 -19.69
CA CYS A 183 -18.12 -5.62 -21.01
C CYS A 183 -18.79 -6.53 -22.05
N MET A 184 -19.35 -7.68 -21.66
CA MET A 184 -20.10 -8.52 -22.59
C MET A 184 -21.48 -7.93 -22.91
N GLU A 185 -22.15 -7.35 -21.91
CA GLU A 185 -23.50 -6.79 -22.03
C GLU A 185 -23.55 -5.43 -22.74
N LEU A 186 -22.54 -4.58 -22.51
CA LEU A 186 -22.42 -3.29 -23.20
C LEU A 186 -22.19 -3.48 -24.71
N PHE A 187 -21.63 -4.62 -25.11
CA PHE A 187 -21.24 -4.93 -26.49
C PHE A 187 -22.15 -5.95 -27.18
N SER A 188 -23.05 -6.62 -26.45
CA SER A 188 -24.13 -7.42 -27.02
C SER A 188 -25.33 -6.59 -27.47
N SER A 189 -25.34 -5.27 -27.18
CA SER A 189 -26.40 -4.36 -27.63
C SER A 189 -26.40 -4.22 -29.17
N PRO A 190 -27.48 -4.62 -29.85
CA PRO A 190 -27.58 -4.54 -31.32
C PRO A 190 -27.46 -3.11 -31.86
N ILE A 191 -27.77 -2.11 -31.03
CA ILE A 191 -27.75 -0.68 -31.37
C ILE A 191 -26.30 -0.15 -31.46
N LEU A 192 -25.36 -0.76 -30.73
CA LEU A 192 -23.93 -0.42 -30.76
C LEU A 192 -23.15 -1.22 -31.83
N LEU A 193 -23.70 -2.33 -32.30
CA LEU A 193 -23.12 -3.26 -33.28
C LEU A 193 -23.33 -2.83 -34.75
N GLY A 194 -23.27 -1.52 -35.03
CA GLY A 194 -23.10 -1.04 -36.41
C GLY A 194 -21.77 -1.49 -37.03
N LYS A 195 -21.49 -1.10 -38.29
CA LYS A 195 -20.36 -1.59 -39.14
C LYS A 195 -18.93 -1.52 -38.54
N ALA A 196 -18.72 -0.93 -37.36
CA ALA A 196 -17.43 -0.86 -36.67
C ALA A 196 -17.19 -1.99 -35.63
N ALA A 197 -18.15 -2.89 -35.44
CA ALA A 197 -18.19 -3.96 -34.44
C ALA A 197 -16.93 -4.86 -34.29
N PRO A 198 -16.22 -5.30 -35.36
CA PRO A 198 -15.15 -6.27 -35.18
C PRO A 198 -13.85 -5.64 -34.64
N TYR A 199 -13.62 -4.33 -34.83
CA TYR A 199 -12.37 -3.69 -34.44
C TYR A 199 -12.35 -3.25 -32.98
N SER A 200 -13.49 -2.78 -32.45
CA SER A 200 -13.62 -2.34 -31.07
C SER A 200 -13.60 -3.51 -30.08
N THR A 201 -14.28 -4.61 -30.41
CA THR A 201 -14.28 -5.85 -29.62
C THR A 201 -12.90 -6.49 -29.57
N THR A 202 -12.18 -6.52 -30.70
CA THR A 202 -10.80 -7.05 -30.76
C THR A 202 -9.83 -6.20 -29.93
N LEU A 203 -9.92 -4.87 -30.01
CA LEU A 203 -9.06 -3.97 -29.22
C LEU A 203 -9.29 -4.12 -27.71
N LEU A 204 -10.55 -4.26 -27.28
CA LEU A 204 -10.90 -4.48 -25.87
C LEU A 204 -10.51 -5.86 -25.37
N TYR A 205 -10.59 -6.89 -26.21
CA TYR A 205 -10.07 -8.22 -25.90
C TYR A 205 -8.55 -8.17 -25.67
N ILE A 206 -7.83 -7.43 -26.51
CA ILE A 206 -6.39 -7.19 -26.36
C ILE A 206 -6.08 -6.43 -25.06
N ILE A 207 -6.79 -5.34 -24.75
CA ILE A 207 -6.60 -4.58 -23.51
C ILE A 207 -6.89 -5.43 -22.28
N SER A 208 -7.95 -6.25 -22.31
CA SER A 208 -8.32 -7.15 -21.22
C SER A 208 -7.28 -8.25 -21.02
N LEU A 209 -6.75 -8.83 -22.11
CA LEU A 209 -5.64 -9.80 -22.07
C LEU A 209 -4.37 -9.17 -21.53
N LEU A 210 -4.02 -7.95 -21.94
CA LEU A 210 -2.85 -7.23 -21.44
C LEU A 210 -2.98 -6.90 -19.95
N GLY A 211 -4.16 -6.49 -19.49
CA GLY A 211 -4.46 -6.30 -18.07
C GLY A 211 -4.32 -7.59 -17.28
N TYR A 212 -4.89 -8.69 -17.78
CA TYR A 212 -4.78 -10.01 -17.17
C TYR A 212 -3.33 -10.52 -17.08
N PHE A 213 -2.55 -10.39 -18.15
CA PHE A 213 -1.14 -10.81 -18.16
C PHE A 213 -0.26 -9.95 -17.26
N SER A 214 -0.51 -8.64 -17.20
CA SER A 214 0.19 -7.72 -16.29
C SER A 214 -0.07 -8.09 -14.83
N TYR A 215 -1.33 -8.36 -14.48
CA TYR A 215 -1.71 -8.86 -13.17
C TYR A 215 -1.04 -10.22 -12.85
N ARG A 216 -1.03 -11.15 -13.80
CA ARG A 216 -0.43 -12.48 -13.61
C ARG A 216 1.10 -12.43 -13.49
N ARG A 217 1.78 -11.53 -14.22
CA ARG A 217 3.22 -11.27 -14.07
C ARG A 217 3.54 -10.65 -12.71
N ALA A 218 2.74 -9.69 -12.25
CA ALA A 218 2.89 -9.11 -10.92
C ALA A 218 2.78 -10.18 -9.82
N ILE A 219 1.85 -11.14 -9.97
CA ILE A 219 1.73 -12.30 -9.06
C ILE A 219 2.93 -13.26 -9.15
N LYS A 220 3.46 -13.53 -10.36
CA LYS A 220 4.60 -14.44 -10.53
C LYS A 220 5.90 -13.85 -9.99
N ALA A 221 6.19 -12.59 -10.27
CA ALA A 221 7.35 -11.88 -9.72
C ALA A 221 7.33 -11.88 -8.17
N TYR A 222 6.12 -11.88 -7.59
CA TYR A 222 5.89 -11.96 -6.16
C TYR A 222 6.27 -13.31 -5.52
N ARG A 223 6.22 -14.43 -6.26
CA ARG A 223 6.54 -15.77 -5.73
C ARG A 223 8.04 -16.08 -5.64
N PHE A 224 8.89 -15.25 -6.24
CA PHE A 224 10.34 -15.47 -6.28
C PHE A 224 11.12 -14.55 -5.34
N THR A 225 10.44 -13.64 -4.63
CA THR A 225 11.05 -12.67 -3.69
C THR A 225 10.65 -12.90 -2.23
N ALA A 226 9.92 -13.99 -1.94
CA ALA A 226 9.56 -14.46 -0.60
C ALA A 226 10.12 -15.87 -0.44
#